data_AF-A0A5S9R5Y9-F1
#
_entry.id   AF-A0A5S9R5Y9-F1
#
_cell.length_a   1.000
_cell.length_b   1.000
_cell.length_c   1.000
_cell.angle_alpha   90.00
_cell.angle_beta   90.00
_cell.angle_gamma   90.00
#
_symmetry.space_group_name_H-M   'P 1'
#
loop_
_entity.id
_entity.type
_entity.pdbx_description
1 polymer ?
#
loop_
_entity_poly.entity_id
_entity_poly.type
_entity_poly.pdbx_seq_one_letter_code
_entity_poly.pdbx_strand_id
1 'polypeptide(L)'
;MTRYALNAATPVLSRPDGTVQVGWNPLRAIIVHPPAGLSAEVLAELLRALQSTATIPELQALIPGRGAEASVVTGLVTHLVESGVVTEVAPRRARAVSIRVHGSGPLSDLLTASLRCSGVRVSQSSRTHACTGSVDLAVLTDNLVADPRVVRELHDAGVPHLPVRVRDGSGLIGPLVIPGVTSCLRCADLHRSDRDAAWPAVAAQLSQTVGTADRATVLATAGLALNEVEHVVRAVRSDGGAEAEAPPPAPPATIDTTLEFDVATGSIAARRWSRHPDCTC
;
A
#
# COMPACT_ATOMS: atom_id res chain seq x y z
N MET A 1 -5.41 -24.86 -0.17
CA MET A 1 -4.11 -25.15 -0.81
C MET A 1 -3.35 -23.84 -0.93
N THR A 2 -2.11 -23.79 -0.43
CA THR A 2 -1.23 -22.62 -0.55
C THR A 2 -0.97 -22.33 -2.02
N ARG A 3 -1.16 -21.07 -2.41
CA ARG A 3 -0.86 -20.57 -3.75
C ARG A 3 0.44 -19.79 -3.70
N TYR A 4 1.10 -19.65 -4.83
CA TYR A 4 2.36 -18.95 -4.97
C TYR A 4 2.22 -17.94 -6.11
N ALA A 5 2.73 -16.74 -5.93
CA ALA A 5 2.64 -15.68 -6.93
C ALA A 5 4.01 -15.03 -7.18
N LEU A 6 4.33 -14.88 -8.46
CA LEU A 6 5.34 -13.96 -8.95
C LEU A 6 4.63 -12.64 -9.31
N ASN A 7 5.27 -11.50 -9.10
CA ASN A 7 4.70 -10.21 -9.51
C ASN A 7 4.44 -10.20 -11.03
N ALA A 8 3.17 -10.10 -11.42
CA ALA A 8 2.72 -10.16 -12.81
C ALA A 8 3.33 -9.06 -13.70
N ALA A 9 3.76 -7.93 -13.13
CA ALA A 9 4.45 -6.87 -13.86
C ALA A 9 5.94 -7.17 -14.13
N THR A 10 6.48 -8.24 -13.54
CA THR A 10 7.88 -8.64 -13.69
C THR A 10 8.02 -9.62 -14.85
N PRO A 11 8.66 -9.26 -15.97
CA PRO A 11 8.77 -10.15 -17.12
C PRO A 11 9.67 -11.36 -16.83
N VAL A 12 9.34 -12.50 -17.43
CA VAL A 12 10.14 -13.74 -17.37
C VAL A 12 10.77 -13.99 -18.74
N LEU A 13 12.10 -13.88 -18.82
CA LEU A 13 12.87 -13.83 -20.06
C LEU A 13 13.85 -15.01 -20.12
N SER A 14 13.86 -15.75 -21.23
CA SER A 14 14.88 -16.77 -21.47
C SER A 14 16.19 -16.12 -21.92
N ARG A 15 17.33 -16.60 -21.41
CA ARG A 15 18.66 -16.12 -21.81
C ARG A 15 19.39 -17.11 -22.73
N PRO A 16 20.31 -16.65 -23.60
CA PRO A 16 21.08 -17.52 -24.48
C PRO A 16 21.98 -18.52 -23.75
N ASP A 17 22.35 -18.23 -22.49
CA ASP A 17 23.17 -19.09 -21.64
C ASP A 17 22.36 -20.23 -20.96
N GLY A 18 21.09 -20.38 -21.31
CA GLY A 18 20.21 -21.42 -20.73
C GLY A 18 19.68 -21.09 -19.34
N THR A 19 19.85 -19.84 -18.86
CA THR A 19 19.22 -19.38 -17.61
C THR A 19 17.89 -18.65 -17.88
N VAL A 20 17.07 -18.48 -16.84
CA VAL A 20 15.85 -17.69 -16.92
C VAL A 20 15.97 -16.45 -16.05
N GLN A 21 15.72 -15.29 -16.63
CA GLN A 21 15.79 -14.01 -15.96
C GLN A 21 14.39 -13.53 -15.56
N VAL A 22 14.25 -13.14 -14.30
CA VAL A 22 13.05 -12.53 -13.74
C VAL A 22 13.33 -11.03 -13.56
N GLY A 23 12.63 -10.21 -14.35
CA GLY A 23 12.81 -8.75 -14.38
C GLY A 23 13.69 -8.28 -15.54
N TRP A 24 13.46 -7.03 -15.99
CA TRP A 24 14.17 -6.43 -17.12
C TRP A 24 15.28 -5.46 -16.73
N ASN A 25 15.27 -4.92 -15.49
CA ASN A 25 16.28 -4.00 -15.00
C ASN A 25 17.54 -4.77 -14.55
N PRO A 26 18.71 -4.61 -15.19
CA PRO A 26 19.91 -5.39 -14.87
C PRO A 26 20.40 -5.26 -13.42
N LEU A 27 20.09 -4.16 -12.73
CA LEU A 27 20.49 -3.95 -11.33
C LEU A 27 19.60 -4.68 -10.32
N ARG A 28 18.42 -5.14 -10.73
CA ARG A 28 17.42 -5.81 -9.87
C ARG A 28 16.94 -7.14 -10.40
N ALA A 29 17.27 -7.48 -11.65
CA ALA A 29 16.86 -8.72 -12.27
C ALA A 29 17.51 -9.90 -11.56
N ILE A 30 16.73 -10.96 -11.37
CA ILE A 30 17.16 -12.18 -10.71
C ILE A 30 17.36 -13.25 -11.77
N ILE A 31 18.53 -13.90 -11.75
CA ILE A 31 18.86 -14.97 -12.69
C ILE A 31 18.62 -16.30 -11.98
N VAL A 32 17.63 -17.04 -12.48
CA VAL A 32 17.29 -18.37 -11.99
C VAL A 32 17.96 -19.41 -12.88
N HIS A 33 18.81 -20.22 -12.25
CA HIS A 33 19.48 -21.33 -12.92
C HIS A 33 18.57 -22.55 -12.89
N PRO A 34 18.36 -23.24 -14.04
CA PRO A 34 17.55 -24.44 -14.05
C PRO A 34 18.20 -25.55 -13.19
N PRO A 35 17.44 -26.17 -12.27
CA PRO A 35 17.95 -27.32 -11.51
C PRO A 35 18.20 -28.52 -12.43
N ALA A 36 19.04 -29.45 -11.98
CA ALA A 36 19.35 -30.66 -12.75
C ALA A 36 18.08 -31.42 -13.13
N GLY A 37 17.95 -31.77 -14.41
CA GLY A 37 16.77 -32.47 -14.96
C GLY A 37 15.64 -31.56 -15.42
N LEU A 38 15.75 -30.23 -15.27
CA LEU A 38 14.75 -29.27 -15.73
C LEU A 38 15.32 -28.36 -16.82
N SER A 39 14.64 -28.22 -17.96
CA SER A 39 15.11 -27.33 -19.03
C SER A 39 14.77 -25.87 -18.74
N ALA A 40 15.52 -24.94 -19.33
CA ALA A 40 15.27 -23.50 -19.22
C ALA A 40 13.86 -23.11 -19.72
N GLU A 41 13.36 -23.81 -20.74
CA GLU A 41 12.01 -23.60 -21.29
C GLU A 41 10.93 -23.96 -20.26
N VAL A 42 11.06 -25.12 -19.61
CA VAL A 42 10.15 -25.58 -18.57
C VAL A 42 10.22 -24.64 -17.37
N LEU A 43 11.41 -24.19 -16.98
CA LEU A 43 11.57 -23.20 -15.91
C LEU A 43 10.81 -21.90 -16.22
N ALA A 44 10.93 -21.39 -17.45
CA ALA A 44 10.24 -20.18 -17.87
C ALA A 44 8.71 -20.36 -17.86
N GLU A 45 8.22 -21.53 -18.25
CA GLU A 45 6.78 -21.86 -18.20
C GLU A 45 6.25 -21.90 -16.77
N LEU A 46 6.96 -22.56 -15.85
CA LEU A 46 6.62 -22.59 -14.43
C LEU A 46 6.59 -21.18 -13.81
N LEU A 47 7.60 -20.36 -14.11
CA LEU A 47 7.66 -18.97 -13.63
C LEU A 47 6.54 -18.10 -14.21
N ARG A 48 6.13 -18.31 -15.47
CA ARG A 48 4.97 -17.62 -16.07
C ARG A 48 3.66 -18.08 -15.45
N ALA A 49 3.49 -19.37 -15.15
CA ALA A 49 2.32 -19.88 -14.43
C ALA A 49 2.18 -19.22 -13.04
N LEU A 50 3.32 -18.96 -12.37
CA LEU A 50 3.35 -18.21 -11.12
C LEU A 50 2.95 -16.73 -11.27
N GLN A 51 3.05 -16.11 -12.45
CA GLN A 51 2.54 -14.74 -12.68
C GLN A 51 1.01 -14.67 -12.59
N SER A 52 0.30 -15.78 -12.86
CA SER A 52 -1.15 -15.92 -12.72
C SER A 52 -1.59 -16.51 -11.38
N THR A 53 -0.66 -16.67 -10.42
CA THR A 53 -0.85 -17.41 -9.16
C THR A 53 -1.11 -18.90 -9.40
N ALA A 54 -0.26 -19.78 -8.87
CA ALA A 54 -0.38 -21.23 -9.05
C ALA A 54 -0.09 -22.00 -7.76
N THR A 55 -0.60 -23.23 -7.65
CA THR A 55 -0.31 -24.19 -6.59
C THR A 55 0.77 -25.18 -7.03
N ILE A 56 1.48 -25.80 -6.08
CA ILE A 56 2.48 -26.83 -6.40
C ILE A 56 1.90 -27.98 -7.26
N PRO A 57 0.69 -28.52 -7.00
CA PRO A 57 0.09 -29.52 -7.87
C PRO A 57 -0.19 -29.04 -9.31
N GLU A 58 -0.63 -27.78 -9.47
CA GLU A 58 -0.83 -27.18 -10.80
C GLU A 58 0.49 -27.02 -11.55
N LEU A 59 1.57 -26.64 -10.86
CA LEU A 59 2.92 -26.58 -11.43
C LEU A 59 3.45 -27.97 -11.78
N GLN A 60 3.23 -28.96 -10.91
CA GLN A 60 3.61 -30.35 -11.15
C GLN A 60 2.90 -30.96 -12.35
N ALA A 61 1.66 -30.55 -12.63
CA ALA A 61 0.90 -30.98 -13.79
C ALA A 61 1.47 -30.47 -15.13
N LEU A 62 2.36 -29.47 -15.13
CA LEU A 62 3.03 -28.95 -16.34
C LEU A 62 4.27 -29.77 -16.74
N ILE A 63 4.74 -30.67 -15.87
CA ILE A 63 5.99 -31.43 -16.03
C ILE A 63 5.88 -32.77 -16.80
N PRO A 64 4.76 -33.52 -16.82
CA PRO A 64 4.74 -34.88 -17.38
C PRO A 64 5.33 -34.96 -18.80
N GLY A 65 6.30 -35.87 -19.01
CA GLY A 65 7.01 -36.04 -20.28
C GLY A 65 8.20 -35.09 -20.52
N ARG A 66 8.56 -34.26 -19.54
CA ARG A 66 9.65 -33.25 -19.64
C ARG A 66 10.89 -33.57 -18.79
N GLY A 67 10.97 -34.76 -18.19
CA GLY A 67 12.18 -35.28 -17.53
C GLY A 67 12.46 -34.80 -16.10
N ALA A 68 11.59 -33.97 -15.50
CA ALA A 68 11.75 -33.50 -14.12
C ALA A 68 10.83 -34.24 -13.13
N GLU A 69 11.34 -34.49 -11.93
CA GLU A 69 10.55 -35.07 -10.84
C GLU A 69 9.70 -33.99 -10.13
N ALA A 70 8.58 -34.41 -9.56
CA ALA A 70 7.69 -33.54 -8.78
C ALA A 70 8.38 -32.91 -7.54
N SER A 71 9.41 -33.58 -7.02
CA SER A 71 10.30 -33.12 -5.94
C SER A 71 11.10 -31.87 -6.35
N VAL A 72 11.59 -31.82 -7.59
CA VAL A 72 12.38 -30.71 -8.14
C VAL A 72 11.57 -29.41 -8.19
N VAL A 73 10.30 -29.48 -8.61
CA VAL A 73 9.43 -28.30 -8.63
C VAL A 73 9.08 -27.81 -7.23
N THR A 74 8.90 -28.73 -6.28
CA THR A 74 8.69 -28.36 -4.88
C THR A 74 9.91 -27.62 -4.33
N GLY A 75 11.11 -28.17 -4.53
CA GLY A 75 12.36 -27.52 -4.09
C GLY A 75 12.63 -26.18 -4.78
N LEU A 76 12.31 -26.06 -6.07
CA LEU A 76 12.40 -24.80 -6.81
C LEU A 76 11.49 -23.72 -6.19
N VAL A 77 10.22 -24.04 -5.94
CA VAL A 77 9.28 -23.08 -5.35
C VAL A 77 9.74 -22.66 -3.96
N THR A 78 10.17 -23.60 -3.12
CA THR A 78 10.73 -23.30 -1.79
C THR A 78 11.91 -22.33 -1.90
N HIS A 79 12.87 -22.59 -2.79
CA HIS A 79 14.03 -21.72 -2.96
C HIS A 79 13.67 -20.33 -3.52
N LEU A 80 12.68 -20.25 -4.40
CA LEU A 80 12.17 -18.97 -4.93
C LEU A 80 11.44 -18.14 -3.86
N VAL A 81 10.79 -18.79 -2.90
CA VAL A 81 10.16 -18.13 -1.74
C VAL A 81 11.24 -17.62 -0.77
N GLU A 82 12.22 -18.46 -0.43
CA GLU A 82 13.34 -18.08 0.45
C GLU A 82 14.17 -16.91 -0.11
N SER A 83 14.33 -16.86 -1.43
CA SER A 83 15.02 -15.75 -2.13
C SER A 83 14.14 -14.53 -2.37
N GLY A 84 12.85 -14.57 -1.99
CA GLY A 84 11.91 -13.46 -2.12
C GLY A 84 11.45 -13.16 -3.56
N VAL A 85 11.71 -14.07 -4.50
CA VAL A 85 11.27 -13.95 -5.92
C VAL A 85 9.78 -14.22 -6.03
N VAL A 86 9.29 -15.20 -5.28
CA VAL A 86 7.90 -15.65 -5.26
C VAL A 86 7.35 -15.45 -3.85
N THR A 87 6.09 -15.05 -3.76
CA THR A 87 5.41 -14.90 -2.47
C THR A 87 4.34 -15.97 -2.30
N GLU A 88 4.24 -16.48 -1.07
CA GLU A 88 3.12 -17.33 -0.70
C GLU A 88 1.83 -16.49 -0.59
N VAL A 89 0.82 -16.95 -1.30
CA VAL A 89 -0.54 -16.41 -1.30
C VAL A 89 -1.41 -17.41 -0.55
N ALA A 90 -1.59 -17.17 0.75
CA ALA A 90 -2.55 -17.92 1.54
C ALA A 90 -3.98 -17.67 0.98
N PRO A 91 -4.78 -18.71 0.71
CA PRO A 91 -6.18 -18.55 0.34
C PRO A 91 -6.97 -18.04 1.55
N ARG A 92 -6.97 -16.71 1.76
CA ARG A 92 -7.70 -16.10 2.86
C ARG A 92 -9.13 -15.80 2.44
N ARG A 93 -10.09 -16.36 3.17
CA ARG A 93 -11.43 -15.77 3.31
C ARG A 93 -11.30 -14.48 4.11
N ALA A 94 -10.63 -13.48 3.56
CA ALA A 94 -10.51 -12.18 4.20
C ALA A 94 -11.85 -11.46 4.07
N ARG A 95 -12.38 -10.99 5.20
CA ARG A 95 -13.47 -10.00 5.19
C ARG A 95 -13.05 -8.85 4.27
N ALA A 96 -13.98 -8.38 3.43
CA ALA A 96 -13.72 -7.22 2.58
C ALA A 96 -13.44 -5.99 3.45
N VAL A 97 -12.21 -5.48 3.36
CA VAL A 97 -11.73 -4.26 4.05
C VAL A 97 -12.61 -3.10 3.62
N SER A 98 -13.15 -2.37 4.59
CA SER A 98 -14.04 -1.24 4.40
C SER A 98 -13.28 0.06 4.51
N ILE A 99 -13.14 0.78 3.40
CA ILE A 99 -12.45 2.06 3.33
C ILE A 99 -13.47 3.17 3.11
N ARG A 100 -13.35 4.25 3.88
CA ARG A 100 -14.14 5.47 3.67
C ARG A 100 -13.26 6.57 3.10
N VAL A 101 -13.59 7.06 1.91
CA VAL A 101 -12.96 8.25 1.33
C VAL A 101 -13.80 9.46 1.73
N HIS A 102 -13.20 10.38 2.47
CA HIS A 102 -13.85 11.57 2.98
C HIS A 102 -13.32 12.82 2.29
N GLY A 103 -14.12 13.42 1.41
CA GLY A 103 -13.78 14.61 0.65
C GLY A 103 -14.74 14.81 -0.51
N SER A 104 -14.59 15.93 -1.20
CA SER A 104 -15.47 16.35 -2.31
C SER A 104 -14.70 16.93 -3.50
N GLY A 105 -13.41 16.62 -3.61
CA GLY A 105 -12.53 17.12 -4.66
C GLY A 105 -11.92 16.00 -5.50
N PRO A 106 -10.98 16.36 -6.39
CA PRO A 106 -10.45 15.45 -7.39
C PRO A 106 -9.64 14.29 -6.81
N LEU A 107 -9.06 14.41 -5.61
CA LEU A 107 -8.39 13.28 -4.96
C LEU A 107 -9.43 12.26 -4.47
N SER A 108 -10.56 12.72 -3.91
CA SER A 108 -11.64 11.81 -3.49
C SER A 108 -12.16 10.98 -4.66
N ASP A 109 -12.35 11.59 -5.83
CA ASP A 109 -12.88 10.93 -7.01
C ASP A 109 -11.91 9.88 -7.57
N LEU A 110 -10.62 10.23 -7.68
CA LEU A 110 -9.59 9.32 -8.16
C LEU A 110 -9.41 8.13 -7.23
N LEU A 111 -9.28 8.38 -5.92
CA LEU A 111 -9.09 7.31 -4.94
C LEU A 111 -10.33 6.40 -4.89
N THR A 112 -11.53 6.96 -4.93
CA THR A 112 -12.77 6.18 -4.96
C THR A 112 -12.85 5.31 -6.22
N ALA A 113 -12.54 5.87 -7.39
CA ALA A 113 -12.56 5.13 -8.65
C ALA A 113 -11.53 3.99 -8.65
N SER A 114 -10.29 4.25 -8.23
CA SER A 114 -9.24 3.24 -8.19
C SER A 114 -9.51 2.14 -7.16
N LEU A 115 -9.95 2.48 -5.94
CA LEU A 115 -10.19 1.50 -4.88
C LEU A 115 -11.35 0.55 -5.18
N ARG A 116 -12.35 0.97 -5.98
CA ARG A 116 -13.44 0.10 -6.43
C ARG A 116 -12.94 -1.11 -7.23
N CYS A 117 -11.77 -1.00 -7.86
CA CYS A 117 -11.14 -2.08 -8.62
C CYS A 117 -10.26 -3.01 -7.76
N SER A 118 -10.05 -2.70 -6.46
CA SER A 118 -9.03 -3.36 -5.62
C SER A 118 -9.60 -4.35 -4.59
N GLY A 119 -10.86 -4.77 -4.75
CA GLY A 119 -11.49 -5.77 -3.86
C GLY A 119 -11.72 -5.28 -2.42
N VAL A 120 -11.90 -3.97 -2.24
CA VAL A 120 -12.27 -3.33 -0.97
C VAL A 120 -13.69 -2.76 -1.05
N ARG A 121 -14.39 -2.67 0.08
CA ARG A 121 -15.67 -1.97 0.15
C ARG A 121 -15.39 -0.48 0.33
N VAL A 122 -15.73 0.32 -0.67
CA VAL A 122 -15.49 1.77 -0.64
C VAL A 122 -16.80 2.50 -0.37
N SER A 123 -16.77 3.43 0.59
CA SER A 123 -17.84 4.41 0.79
C SER A 123 -17.27 5.82 0.68
N GLN A 124 -18.04 6.76 0.13
CA GLN A 124 -17.65 8.17 0.04
C GLN A 124 -18.50 8.99 1.04
N SER A 125 -17.91 10.02 1.62
CA SER A 125 -18.62 11.01 2.45
C SER A 125 -18.01 12.39 2.29
N SER A 126 -18.82 13.43 2.27
CA SER A 126 -18.38 14.84 2.33
C SER A 126 -19.07 15.61 3.46
N ARG A 127 -19.67 14.89 4.41
CA ARG A 127 -20.42 15.48 5.53
C ARG A 127 -19.49 16.11 6.56
N THR A 128 -19.97 17.12 7.28
CA THR A 128 -19.24 17.79 8.38
C THR A 128 -19.05 16.92 9.64
N HIS A 129 -19.49 15.67 9.61
CA HIS A 129 -19.31 14.69 10.65
C HIS A 129 -18.80 13.38 10.04
N ALA A 130 -17.99 12.64 10.79
CA ALA A 130 -17.62 11.28 10.47
C ALA A 130 -18.82 10.37 10.71
N CYS A 131 -19.29 9.68 9.68
CA CYS A 131 -20.00 8.43 9.92
C CYS A 131 -18.94 7.46 10.45
N THR A 132 -19.03 6.99 11.69
CA THR A 132 -18.03 6.07 12.30
C THR A 132 -18.43 4.59 12.21
N GLY A 133 -19.51 4.26 11.48
CA GLY A 133 -19.91 2.87 11.25
C GLY A 133 -18.74 2.05 10.70
N SER A 134 -18.66 0.77 11.08
CA SER A 134 -17.46 -0.09 10.99
C SER A 134 -16.66 0.09 9.69
N VAL A 135 -15.63 0.94 9.75
CA VAL A 135 -14.64 1.14 8.70
C VAL A 135 -13.27 0.77 9.24
N ASP A 136 -12.47 0.16 8.39
CA ASP A 136 -11.14 -0.31 8.75
C ASP A 136 -10.09 0.80 8.48
N LEU A 137 -10.40 1.75 7.59
CA LEU A 137 -9.58 2.94 7.31
C LEU A 137 -10.46 4.10 6.78
N ALA A 138 -10.21 5.32 7.27
CA ALA A 138 -10.74 6.54 6.67
C ALA A 138 -9.63 7.33 5.94
N VAL A 139 -9.83 7.65 4.67
CA VAL A 139 -8.91 8.49 3.88
C VAL A 139 -9.50 9.89 3.79
N LEU A 140 -8.84 10.87 4.41
CA LEU A 140 -9.30 12.27 4.45
C LEU A 140 -8.68 13.01 3.27
N THR A 141 -9.48 13.48 2.32
CA THR A 141 -9.00 14.02 1.05
C THR A 141 -9.37 15.48 0.85
N ASP A 142 -8.66 16.12 -0.09
CA ASP A 142 -8.96 17.41 -0.69
C ASP A 142 -8.77 18.64 0.22
N ASN A 143 -9.29 18.63 1.44
CA ASN A 143 -9.16 19.76 2.35
C ASN A 143 -7.71 19.96 2.81
N LEU A 144 -7.25 21.22 2.80
CA LEU A 144 -5.90 21.62 3.23
C LEU A 144 -5.66 21.30 4.71
N VAL A 145 -6.69 21.48 5.53
CA VAL A 145 -6.76 21.05 6.93
C VAL A 145 -8.03 20.22 7.09
N ALA A 146 -7.91 19.00 7.63
CA ALA A 146 -9.06 18.15 7.88
C ALA A 146 -9.98 18.79 8.93
N ASP A 147 -11.30 18.64 8.77
CA ASP A 147 -12.26 19.18 9.73
C ASP A 147 -11.97 18.62 11.14
N PRO A 148 -11.69 19.47 12.15
CA PRO A 148 -11.38 19.03 13.50
C PRO A 148 -12.47 18.16 14.13
N ARG A 149 -13.75 18.33 13.73
CA ARG A 149 -14.86 17.50 14.18
C ARG A 149 -14.75 16.08 13.64
N VAL A 150 -14.54 15.93 12.33
CA VAL A 150 -14.34 14.64 11.67
C VAL A 150 -13.14 13.90 12.26
N VAL A 151 -12.01 14.59 12.44
CA VAL A 151 -10.79 14.00 13.03
C VAL A 151 -11.04 13.51 14.45
N ARG A 152 -11.75 14.30 15.27
CA ARG A 152 -12.10 13.92 16.64
C ARG A 152 -13.00 12.69 16.67
N GLU A 153 -14.07 12.67 15.89
CA GLU A 153 -15.00 11.54 15.85
C GLU A 153 -14.31 10.24 15.38
N LEU A 154 -13.38 10.33 14.41
CA LEU A 154 -12.55 9.18 14.00
C LEU A 154 -11.61 8.74 15.11
N HIS A 155 -10.99 9.67 15.83
CA HIS A 155 -10.09 9.37 16.94
C HIS A 155 -10.82 8.70 18.10
N ASP A 156 -11.96 9.26 18.51
CA ASP A 156 -12.81 8.74 19.60
C ASP A 156 -13.38 7.34 19.25
N ALA A 157 -13.68 7.10 17.97
CA ALA A 157 -14.12 5.80 17.47
C ALA A 157 -12.96 4.79 17.24
N GLY A 158 -11.70 5.19 17.48
CA GLY A 158 -10.53 4.34 17.24
C GLY A 158 -10.29 3.99 15.77
N VAL A 159 -10.84 4.77 14.83
CA VAL A 159 -10.74 4.52 13.39
C VAL A 159 -9.40 5.04 12.86
N PRO A 160 -8.55 4.17 12.28
CA PRO A 160 -7.34 4.60 11.59
C PRO A 160 -7.68 5.55 10.44
N HIS A 161 -6.89 6.61 10.28
CA HIS A 161 -7.14 7.59 9.23
C HIS A 161 -5.88 8.15 8.58
N LEU A 162 -5.95 8.36 7.27
CA LEU A 162 -4.85 8.82 6.42
C LEU A 162 -5.27 10.09 5.67
N PRO A 163 -4.68 11.26 5.94
CA PRO A 163 -4.93 12.45 5.15
C PRO A 163 -4.13 12.44 3.85
N VAL A 164 -4.78 12.80 2.74
CA VAL A 164 -4.22 12.87 1.39
C VAL A 164 -4.67 14.19 0.75
N ARG A 165 -3.75 15.13 0.55
CA ARG A 165 -4.09 16.49 0.13
C ARG A 165 -3.02 17.06 -0.77
N VAL A 166 -3.31 18.16 -1.45
CA VAL A 166 -2.31 18.96 -2.17
C VAL A 166 -2.19 20.31 -1.49
N ARG A 167 -0.97 20.83 -1.35
CA ARG A 167 -0.67 22.12 -0.75
C ARG A 167 0.45 22.77 -1.54
N ASP A 168 0.27 24.03 -1.94
CA ASP A 168 1.28 24.83 -2.63
C ASP A 168 1.90 24.10 -3.85
N GLY A 169 1.05 23.38 -4.62
CA GLY A 169 1.48 22.62 -5.79
C GLY A 169 2.17 21.28 -5.50
N SER A 170 2.33 20.88 -4.22
CA SER A 170 2.88 19.58 -3.83
C SER A 170 1.80 18.65 -3.29
N GLY A 171 1.96 17.35 -3.52
CA GLY A 171 1.15 16.29 -2.94
C GLY A 171 1.59 15.93 -1.53
N LEU A 172 0.66 15.67 -0.61
CA LEU A 172 0.96 15.25 0.76
C LEU A 172 0.14 14.02 1.13
N ILE A 173 0.81 12.99 1.62
CA ILE A 173 0.21 11.76 2.12
C ILE A 173 0.67 11.56 3.57
N GLY A 174 -0.27 11.48 4.50
CA GLY A 174 0.01 11.21 5.92
C GLY A 174 0.11 12.44 6.84
N PRO A 175 0.34 12.20 8.14
CA PRO A 175 0.69 10.90 8.72
C PRO A 175 -0.49 9.93 8.79
N LEU A 176 -0.22 8.62 8.69
CA LEU A 176 -1.18 7.57 9.01
C LEU A 176 -1.41 7.57 10.52
N VAL A 177 -2.61 7.93 10.93
CA VAL A 177 -3.01 7.98 12.33
C VAL A 177 -3.69 6.67 12.70
N ILE A 178 -3.13 5.99 13.69
CA ILE A 178 -3.76 4.87 14.40
C ILE A 178 -3.99 5.38 15.83
N PRO A 179 -5.22 5.73 16.21
CA PRO A 179 -5.52 6.31 17.52
C PRO A 179 -4.92 5.50 18.68
N GLY A 180 -4.26 6.17 19.62
CA GLY A 180 -3.57 5.53 20.74
C GLY A 180 -2.24 4.85 20.42
N VAL A 181 -1.85 4.73 19.13
CA VAL A 181 -0.59 4.09 18.70
C VAL A 181 0.38 5.08 18.07
N THR A 182 -0.03 5.82 17.03
CA THR A 182 0.82 6.79 16.32
C THR A 182 0.52 8.23 16.74
N SER A 183 1.36 9.18 16.32
CA SER A 183 1.10 10.61 16.44
C SER A 183 -0.15 10.99 15.63
N CYS A 184 -1.02 11.80 16.25
CA CYS A 184 -2.27 12.25 15.62
C CYS A 184 -2.08 13.57 14.85
N LEU A 185 -3.11 13.99 14.10
CA LEU A 185 -3.08 15.26 13.36
C LEU A 185 -2.95 16.48 14.30
N ARG A 186 -3.48 16.39 15.53
CA ARG A 186 -3.29 17.44 16.55
C ARG A 186 -1.85 17.54 17.03
N CYS A 187 -1.10 16.42 17.12
CA CYS A 187 0.34 16.48 17.39
C CYS A 187 1.04 17.29 16.29
N ALA A 188 0.70 17.02 15.03
CA ALA A 188 1.27 17.75 13.90
C ALA A 188 0.95 19.25 13.95
N ASP A 189 -0.26 19.64 14.33
CA ASP A 189 -0.65 21.05 14.47
C ASP A 189 -0.02 21.74 15.70
N LEU A 190 0.21 21.02 16.80
CA LEU A 190 0.95 21.54 17.95
C LEU A 190 2.41 21.81 17.60
N HIS A 191 3.09 20.85 16.95
CA HIS A 191 4.45 21.04 16.43
C HIS A 191 4.55 22.19 15.40
N ARG A 192 3.48 22.48 14.66
CA ARG A 192 3.43 23.68 13.80
C ARG A 192 3.24 24.95 14.62
N SER A 193 2.40 24.91 15.65
CA SER A 193 2.21 26.01 16.61
C SER A 193 3.50 26.41 17.34
N ASP A 194 4.36 25.44 17.67
CA ASP A 194 5.69 25.70 18.25
C ASP A 194 6.59 26.54 17.33
N ARG A 195 6.41 26.38 16.01
CA ARG A 195 7.18 27.09 14.97
C ARG A 195 6.54 28.41 14.57
N ASP A 196 5.23 28.47 14.62
CA ASP A 196 4.42 29.63 14.30
C ASP A 196 3.24 29.70 15.27
N ALA A 197 3.32 30.61 16.24
CA ALA A 197 2.27 30.81 17.23
C ALA A 197 0.92 31.23 16.61
N ALA A 198 0.90 31.76 15.39
CA ALA A 198 -0.32 32.10 14.66
C ALA A 198 -0.94 30.89 13.93
N TRP A 199 -0.27 29.73 13.91
CA TRP A 199 -0.72 28.53 13.19
C TRP A 199 -2.18 28.14 13.47
N PRO A 200 -2.71 28.17 14.70
CA PRO A 200 -4.12 27.84 14.93
C PRO A 200 -5.10 28.74 14.16
N ALA A 201 -4.79 30.03 14.07
CA ALA A 201 -5.61 31.00 13.31
C ALA A 201 -5.49 30.79 11.80
N VAL A 202 -4.31 30.39 11.31
CA VAL A 202 -4.09 30.03 9.91
C VAL A 202 -4.82 28.73 9.56
N ALA A 203 -4.67 27.69 10.37
CA ALA A 203 -5.30 26.39 10.17
C ALA A 203 -6.83 26.49 10.15
N ALA A 204 -7.42 27.34 11.00
CA ALA A 204 -8.86 27.59 11.02
C ALA A 204 -9.38 28.22 9.71
N GLN A 205 -8.58 29.04 9.03
CA GLN A 205 -8.95 29.60 7.73
C GLN A 205 -8.94 28.53 6.62
N LEU A 206 -8.15 27.46 6.79
CA LEU A 206 -7.93 26.41 5.79
C LEU A 206 -8.86 25.19 5.96
N SER A 207 -9.62 25.07 7.05
CA SER A 207 -10.40 23.87 7.39
C SER A 207 -11.56 23.56 6.43
N GLN A 208 -11.91 24.50 5.54
CA GLN A 208 -12.92 24.34 4.49
C GLN A 208 -12.38 24.69 3.11
N THR A 209 -11.05 24.78 2.99
CA THR A 209 -10.38 25.11 1.73
C THR A 209 -9.89 23.81 1.09
N VAL A 210 -10.40 23.53 -0.10
CA VAL A 210 -9.89 22.45 -0.94
C VAL A 210 -8.57 22.88 -1.58
N GLY A 211 -7.54 22.05 -1.43
CA GLY A 211 -6.27 22.26 -2.09
C GLY A 211 -6.39 22.12 -3.60
N THR A 212 -5.71 22.99 -4.34
CA THR A 212 -5.63 22.93 -5.79
C THR A 212 -4.18 22.69 -6.24
N ALA A 213 -4.03 21.91 -7.30
CA ALA A 213 -2.75 21.67 -7.95
C ALA A 213 -3.01 21.31 -9.42
N ASP A 214 -1.95 21.29 -10.23
CA ASP A 214 -2.05 20.79 -11.60
C ASP A 214 -2.44 19.30 -11.64
N ARG A 215 -2.90 18.85 -12.81
CA ARG A 215 -3.42 17.50 -12.98
C ARG A 215 -2.39 16.40 -12.70
N ALA A 216 -1.11 16.64 -13.02
CA ALA A 216 -0.05 15.66 -12.80
C ALA A 216 0.21 15.47 -11.30
N THR A 217 0.26 16.57 -10.54
CA THR A 217 0.39 16.52 -9.06
C THR A 217 -0.75 15.75 -8.42
N VAL A 218 -1.99 16.02 -8.82
CA VAL A 218 -3.16 15.30 -8.27
C VAL A 218 -3.09 13.80 -8.58
N LEU A 219 -2.77 13.41 -9.83
CA LEU A 219 -2.67 12.00 -10.23
C LEU A 219 -1.54 11.27 -9.49
N ALA A 220 -0.37 11.90 -9.37
CA ALA A 220 0.76 11.30 -8.68
C ALA A 220 0.48 11.16 -7.17
N THR A 221 -0.14 12.16 -6.55
CA THR A 221 -0.57 12.11 -5.15
C THR A 221 -1.54 10.96 -4.91
N ALA A 222 -2.53 10.78 -5.80
CA ALA A 222 -3.46 9.66 -5.73
C ALA A 222 -2.76 8.30 -5.90
N GLY A 223 -1.82 8.18 -6.85
CA GLY A 223 -1.03 6.96 -7.05
C GLY A 223 -0.20 6.57 -5.83
N LEU A 224 0.51 7.52 -5.22
CA LEU A 224 1.28 7.30 -4.00
C LEU A 224 0.38 6.95 -2.80
N ALA A 225 -0.74 7.65 -2.66
CA ALA A 225 -1.72 7.36 -1.61
C ALA A 225 -2.33 5.95 -1.76
N LEU A 226 -2.60 5.49 -2.98
CA LEU A 226 -3.08 4.12 -3.23
C LEU A 226 -2.06 3.08 -2.78
N ASN A 227 -0.76 3.31 -3.03
CA ASN A 227 0.30 2.42 -2.56
C ASN A 227 0.31 2.30 -1.02
N GLU A 228 0.18 3.42 -0.31
CA GLU A 228 0.11 3.43 1.15
C GLU A 228 -1.17 2.77 1.68
N VAL A 229 -2.32 3.01 1.04
CA VAL A 229 -3.58 2.34 1.37
C VAL A 229 -3.50 0.84 1.14
N GLU A 230 -2.84 0.38 0.08
CA GLU A 230 -2.62 -1.05 -0.16
C GLU A 230 -1.76 -1.70 0.94
N HIS A 231 -0.73 -1.02 1.44
CA HIS A 231 0.05 -1.50 2.58
C HIS A 231 -0.83 -1.66 3.83
N VAL A 232 -1.70 -0.69 4.12
CA VAL A 232 -2.67 -0.79 5.23
C VAL A 232 -3.65 -1.95 5.00
N VAL A 233 -4.19 -2.10 3.79
CA VAL A 233 -5.11 -3.21 3.44
C VAL A 233 -4.43 -4.56 3.65
N ARG A 234 -3.15 -4.70 3.29
CA ARG A 234 -2.38 -5.93 3.52
C ARG A 234 -2.20 -6.20 5.02
N ALA A 235 -1.89 -5.19 5.82
CA ALA A 235 -1.74 -5.32 7.28
C ALA A 235 -3.07 -5.68 7.98
N VAL A 236 -4.17 -5.01 7.65
CA VAL A 236 -5.51 -5.36 8.20
C VAL A 236 -5.90 -6.78 7.81
N ARG A 237 -5.56 -7.18 6.57
CA ARG A 237 -5.80 -8.54 6.12
C ARG A 237 -4.91 -9.55 6.84
N SER A 238 -3.73 -9.23 7.37
CA SER A 238 -2.88 -10.17 8.12
C SER A 238 -3.35 -10.39 9.55
N ASP A 239 -3.81 -9.35 10.26
CA ASP A 239 -4.21 -9.44 11.67
C ASP A 239 -5.41 -10.38 11.94
N GLY A 240 -6.27 -10.59 10.94
CA GLY A 240 -7.48 -11.42 11.07
C GLY A 240 -7.29 -12.94 11.03
N GLY A 241 -6.07 -13.47 11.17
CA GLY A 241 -5.83 -14.92 11.16
C GLY A 241 -4.63 -15.29 12.01
N ALA A 242 -4.86 -16.15 13.01
CA ALA A 242 -3.80 -16.84 13.73
C ALA A 242 -3.02 -17.76 12.76
N GLU A 243 -1.71 -17.87 12.99
CA GLU A 243 -0.69 -18.66 12.24
C GLU A 243 -0.13 -18.00 10.97
N ALA A 244 1.15 -18.06 10.63
CA ALA A 244 2.45 -18.25 11.31
C ALA A 244 3.52 -17.96 10.23
N GLU A 245 4.73 -17.57 10.65
CA GLU A 245 6.02 -17.63 9.91
C GLU A 245 6.30 -16.72 8.70
N ALA A 246 5.33 -16.10 8.03
CA ALA A 246 5.66 -15.10 7.00
C ALA A 246 6.12 -13.76 7.64
N PRO A 247 7.23 -13.14 7.18
CA PRO A 247 7.65 -11.85 7.70
C PRO A 247 6.52 -10.81 7.50
N PRO A 248 6.24 -9.97 8.51
CA PRO A 248 5.15 -9.00 8.42
C PRO A 248 5.37 -8.09 7.20
N PRO A 249 4.29 -7.70 6.49
CA PRO A 249 4.41 -6.75 5.39
C PRO A 249 5.11 -5.49 5.90
N ALA A 250 6.01 -4.93 5.07
CA ALA A 250 6.68 -3.69 5.41
C ALA A 250 5.63 -2.62 5.79
N PRO A 251 5.81 -1.89 6.90
CA PRO A 251 4.82 -0.93 7.35
C PRO A 251 4.66 0.19 6.31
N PRO A 252 3.47 0.80 6.21
CA PRO A 252 3.27 2.01 5.42
C PRO A 252 4.32 3.07 5.80
N ALA A 253 4.94 3.70 4.80
CA ALA A 253 5.94 4.74 5.02
C ALA A 253 5.35 5.98 5.69
N THR A 254 4.02 6.08 5.73
CA THR A 254 3.24 7.14 6.35
C THR A 254 3.02 7.00 7.86
N ILE A 255 3.45 5.90 8.49
CA ILE A 255 3.43 5.80 9.96
C ILE A 255 4.31 6.90 10.55
N ASP A 256 3.71 7.74 11.41
CA ASP A 256 4.37 8.91 12.02
C ASP A 256 5.06 9.84 11.00
N THR A 257 4.63 9.82 9.74
CA THR A 257 5.35 10.48 8.65
C THR A 257 4.39 11.03 7.60
N THR A 258 4.56 12.30 7.23
CA THR A 258 3.97 12.86 6.01
C THR A 258 4.97 12.75 4.87
N LEU A 259 4.58 12.09 3.78
CA LEU A 259 5.29 12.13 2.51
C LEU A 259 4.83 13.36 1.74
N GLU A 260 5.76 14.16 1.26
CA GLU A 260 5.54 15.33 0.41
C GLU A 260 6.16 15.05 -0.96
N PHE A 261 5.36 15.10 -2.00
CA PHE A 261 5.76 14.81 -3.37
C PHE A 261 5.60 16.04 -4.25
N ASP A 262 6.71 16.42 -4.88
CA ASP A 262 6.75 17.51 -5.84
C ASP A 262 7.00 16.93 -7.24
N VAL A 263 6.00 17.07 -8.11
CA VAL A 263 6.09 16.60 -9.51
C VAL A 263 7.11 17.38 -10.31
N ALA A 264 7.26 18.68 -10.06
CA ALA A 264 8.15 19.54 -10.84
C ALA A 264 9.62 19.16 -10.61
N THR A 265 9.97 18.80 -9.38
CA THR A 265 11.33 18.34 -9.04
C THR A 265 11.48 16.82 -9.07
N GLY A 266 10.38 16.06 -9.14
CA GLY A 266 10.38 14.61 -9.06
C GLY A 266 10.83 14.06 -7.71
N SER A 267 10.72 14.87 -6.64
CA SER A 267 11.27 14.54 -5.32
C SER A 267 10.19 14.09 -4.33
N ILE A 268 10.55 13.14 -3.46
CA ILE A 268 9.73 12.73 -2.31
C ILE A 268 10.49 13.09 -1.04
N ALA A 269 9.94 13.99 -0.24
CA ALA A 269 10.44 14.33 1.08
C ALA A 269 9.60 13.63 2.16
N ALA A 270 10.24 13.13 3.21
CA ALA A 270 9.56 12.50 4.34
C ALA A 270 9.70 13.37 5.60
N ARG A 271 8.57 13.85 6.11
CA ARG A 271 8.51 14.62 7.36
C ARG A 271 7.98 13.75 8.48
N ARG A 272 8.85 13.40 9.44
CA ARG A 272 8.46 12.65 10.62
C ARG A 272 7.78 13.53 11.67
N TRP A 273 6.87 12.92 12.40
CA TRP A 273 6.11 13.49 13.49
C TRP A 273 6.30 12.64 14.74
N SER A 274 6.40 13.29 15.89
CA SER A 274 6.37 12.63 17.19
C SER A 274 5.12 13.04 17.95
N ARG A 275 4.72 12.24 18.95
CA ARG A 275 3.69 12.69 19.89
C ARG A 275 4.16 13.99 20.56
N HIS A 276 3.29 14.98 20.53
CA HIS A 276 3.57 16.27 21.15
C HIS A 276 3.27 16.21 22.65
N PRO A 277 4.10 16.78 23.55
CA PRO A 277 3.89 16.74 25.00
C PRO A 277 2.52 17.28 25.44
N ASP A 278 2.04 18.34 24.79
CA ASP A 278 0.72 18.95 25.07
C ASP A 278 -0.45 18.24 24.38
N CYS A 279 -0.21 17.10 23.71
CA CYS A 279 -1.27 16.30 23.12
C CYS A 279 -1.69 15.16 24.06
N THR A 280 -2.98 14.91 24.13
CA THR A 280 -3.57 13.90 25.02
C THR A 280 -3.78 12.54 24.34
N CYS A 281 -3.21 12.32 23.15
CA CYS A 281 -3.40 11.10 22.36
C CYS A 281 -2.44 9.97 22.77
#